data_AF-A0A4Q7E3N9-F1
#
_entry.id   AF-A0A4Q7E3N9-F1
#
_cell.length_a   1.000
_cell.length_b   1.000
_cell.length_c   1.000
_cell.angle_alpha   90.00
_cell.angle_beta   90.00
_cell.angle_gamma   90.00
#
_symmetry.space_group_name_H-M   'P 1'
#
loop_
_entity.id
_entity.type
_entity.pdbx_description
1 polymer ?
#
loop_
_entity_poly.entity_id
_entity_poly.type
_entity_poly.pdbx_seq_one_letter_code
_entity_poly.pdbx_strand_id
1 'polypeptide(L)'
;MKFIVIYFIGVLFAYLANSVYVPKDHGTILAIASPLATVAAMLFGFIIAAQTFYSGAKSNTLLSNLKTQKVMFNNILDEIKHTGFALIASCISLISSMFLPHKKLLDNFDIKIDVLLLNLGFSFLISALILFALSWRKFTIIIKNS
;
A
#
# COMPACT_ATOMS: atom_id res chain seq x y z
N MET A 1 -0.90 5.92 -15.61
CA MET A 1 0.57 5.87 -15.79
C MET A 1 1.36 6.03 -14.49
N LYS A 2 1.07 7.02 -13.62
CA LYS A 2 1.76 7.21 -12.33
C LYS A 2 1.74 5.98 -11.41
N PHE A 3 0.59 5.30 -11.31
CA PHE A 3 0.44 4.09 -10.49
C PHE A 3 1.37 2.95 -10.94
N ILE A 4 1.51 2.74 -12.24
CA ILE A 4 2.39 1.72 -12.82
C ILE A 4 3.85 2.04 -12.49
N VAL A 5 4.27 3.30 -12.62
CA VAL A 5 5.65 3.72 -12.27
C VAL A 5 5.93 3.52 -10.79
N ILE A 6 4.99 3.87 -9.91
CA ILE A 6 5.14 3.68 -8.46
C ILE A 6 5.20 2.19 -8.11
N TYR A 7 4.41 1.35 -8.79
CA TYR A 7 4.48 -0.10 -8.65
C TYR A 7 5.84 -0.66 -9.07
N PHE A 8 6.39 -0.20 -10.21
CA PHE A 8 7.73 -0.58 -10.64
C PHE A 8 8.81 -0.15 -9.63
N ILE A 9 8.67 1.01 -8.99
CA ILE A 9 9.56 1.44 -7.90
C ILE A 9 9.44 0.50 -6.70
N GLY A 10 8.23 0.11 -6.30
CA GLY A 10 8.01 -0.87 -5.23
C GLY A 10 8.66 -2.22 -5.53
N VAL A 11 8.53 -2.71 -6.76
CA VAL A 11 9.16 -3.97 -7.20
C VAL A 11 10.69 -3.85 -7.19
N LEU A 12 11.25 -2.73 -7.66
CA LEU A 12 12.68 -2.47 -7.63
C LEU A 12 13.22 -2.48 -6.18
N PHE A 13 12.52 -1.83 -5.25
CA PHE A 13 12.87 -1.85 -3.83
C PHE A 13 12.78 -3.25 -3.22
N ALA A 14 11.74 -4.02 -3.53
CA ALA A 14 11.61 -5.39 -3.07
C ALA A 14 12.72 -6.30 -3.63
N TYR A 15 13.11 -6.09 -4.89
CA TYR A 15 14.23 -6.80 -5.50
C TYR A 15 15.56 -6.48 -4.83
N LEU A 16 15.84 -5.19 -4.59
CA LEU A 16 17.04 -4.75 -3.86
C LEU A 16 17.05 -5.30 -2.43
N ALA A 17 15.91 -5.27 -1.73
CA ALA A 17 15.80 -5.83 -0.39
C ALA A 17 16.11 -7.33 -0.37
N ASN A 18 15.58 -8.09 -1.33
CA ASN A 18 15.86 -9.52 -1.48
C ASN A 18 17.32 -9.80 -1.85
N SER A 19 17.98 -8.91 -2.60
CA SER A 19 19.41 -9.03 -2.91
C SER A 19 20.31 -8.78 -1.70
N VAL A 20 19.86 -7.99 -0.72
CA VAL A 20 20.63 -7.68 0.49
C VAL A 20 20.39 -8.74 1.57
N TYR A 21 19.15 -9.24 1.69
CA TYR A 21 18.79 -10.19 2.74
C TYR A 21 17.69 -11.16 2.30
N VAL A 22 18.02 -12.46 2.27
CA VAL A 22 17.06 -13.53 2.03
C VAL A 22 16.74 -14.24 3.35
N PRO A 23 15.48 -14.24 3.82
CA PRO A 23 15.09 -14.94 5.03
C PRO A 23 15.35 -16.45 4.89
N LYS A 24 16.15 -17.01 5.80
CA LYS A 24 16.51 -18.44 5.79
C LYS A 24 15.47 -19.32 6.49
N ASP A 25 14.82 -18.77 7.52
CA ASP A 25 13.86 -19.47 8.37
C ASP A 25 12.48 -18.81 8.32
N HIS A 26 11.45 -19.65 8.48
CA HIS A 26 10.06 -19.20 8.54
C HIS A 26 9.80 -18.23 9.73
N GLY A 27 10.50 -18.43 10.86
CA GLY A 27 10.42 -17.52 12.00
C GLY A 27 10.87 -16.09 11.67
N THR A 28 11.88 -15.94 10.80
CA THR A 28 12.34 -14.63 10.33
C THR A 28 11.31 -13.97 9.41
N ILE A 29 10.64 -14.75 8.56
CA ILE A 29 9.57 -14.26 7.69
C ILE A 29 8.41 -13.75 8.54
N LEU A 30 8.02 -14.50 9.57
CA LEU A 30 6.96 -14.11 10.49
C LEU A 30 7.29 -12.81 11.23
N ALA A 31 8.53 -12.68 11.71
CA ALA A 31 9.03 -11.49 12.41
C ALA A 31 9.05 -10.23 11.52
N ILE A 32 9.21 -10.38 10.21
CA ILE A 32 9.17 -9.26 9.24
C ILE A 32 7.73 -8.99 8.81
N ALA A 33 6.99 -10.02 8.41
CA ALA A 33 5.64 -9.89 7.85
C ALA A 33 4.64 -9.31 8.87
N SER A 34 4.76 -9.66 10.15
CA SER A 34 3.82 -9.23 11.19
C SER A 34 3.80 -7.71 11.41
N PRO A 35 4.94 -7.03 11.64
CA PRO A 35 4.98 -5.57 11.71
C PRO A 35 4.51 -4.91 10.42
N LEU A 36 4.94 -5.41 9.25
CA LEU A 36 4.58 -4.83 7.96
C LEU A 36 3.06 -4.88 7.71
N ALA A 37 2.42 -6.01 8.03
CA ALA A 37 0.97 -6.17 7.91
C ALA A 37 0.23 -5.24 8.88
N THR A 38 0.79 -4.98 10.05
CA THR A 38 0.22 -4.04 11.04
C THR A 38 0.24 -2.61 10.52
N VAL A 39 1.37 -2.17 9.94
CA VAL A 39 1.46 -0.83 9.33
C VAL A 39 0.49 -0.68 8.16
N ALA A 40 0.38 -1.70 7.30
CA ALA A 40 -0.59 -1.74 6.22
C ALA A 40 -2.04 -1.64 6.73
N ALA A 41 -2.41 -2.41 7.76
CA ALA A 41 -3.74 -2.37 8.35
C ALA A 41 -4.08 -0.99 8.95
N MET A 42 -3.12 -0.36 9.64
CA MET A 42 -3.30 0.96 10.24
C MET A 42 -3.51 2.06 9.18
N LEU A 43 -2.67 2.07 8.14
CA LEU A 43 -2.79 3.03 7.04
C LEU A 43 -4.08 2.81 6.23
N PHE A 44 -4.52 1.56 6.09
CA PHE A 44 -5.80 1.25 5.46
C PHE A 44 -6.98 1.79 6.26
N GLY A 45 -6.97 1.61 7.59
CA GLY A 45 -7.96 2.20 8.49
C GLY A 45 -8.02 3.72 8.39
N PHE A 46 -6.86 4.38 8.29
CA PHE A 46 -6.77 5.82 8.06
C PHE A 46 -7.42 6.24 6.73
N ILE A 47 -7.17 5.50 5.65
CA ILE A 47 -7.76 5.77 4.32
C ILE A 47 -9.29 5.65 4.35
N ILE A 48 -9.84 4.62 5.01
CA ILE A 48 -11.30 4.47 5.15
C ILE A 48 -11.89 5.60 5.98
N ALA A 49 -11.24 5.98 7.08
CA ALA A 49 -11.71 7.09 7.91
C ALA A 49 -11.76 8.38 7.11
N ALA A 50 -10.69 8.69 6.36
CA ALA A 50 -10.63 9.85 5.47
C ALA A 50 -11.77 9.82 4.44
N GLN A 51 -11.96 8.71 3.72
CA GLN A 51 -13.05 8.57 2.73
C GLN A 51 -14.44 8.72 3.36
N THR A 52 -14.65 8.23 4.58
CA THR A 52 -15.91 8.36 5.33
C THR A 52 -16.19 9.80 5.69
N PHE A 53 -15.21 10.52 6.24
CA PHE A 53 -15.32 11.95 6.53
C PHE A 53 -15.67 12.76 5.27
N TYR A 54 -15.03 12.47 4.13
CA TYR A 54 -15.34 13.16 2.88
C TYR A 54 -16.73 12.82 2.35
N SER A 55 -17.16 11.57 2.44
CA SER A 55 -18.48 11.15 1.99
C SER A 55 -19.59 11.80 2.83
N GLY A 56 -19.36 11.96 4.14
CA GLY A 56 -20.26 12.71 5.03
C GLY A 56 -20.25 14.23 4.80
N ALA A 57 -19.11 14.82 4.45
CA ALA A 57 -19.01 16.25 4.14
C ALA A 57 -19.71 16.64 2.82
N LYS A 58 -19.99 15.68 1.94
CA LYS A 58 -20.68 15.90 0.65
C LYS A 58 -22.10 16.46 0.79
N SER A 59 -22.74 16.32 1.95
CA SER A 59 -24.06 16.89 2.25
C SER A 59 -24.01 18.33 2.78
N ASN A 60 -22.82 18.89 3.05
CA ASN A 60 -22.66 20.24 3.61
C ASN A 60 -22.24 21.27 2.54
N THR A 61 -22.83 22.46 2.62
CA THR A 61 -22.65 23.62 1.71
C THR A 61 -21.18 24.08 1.56
N LEU A 62 -20.30 23.76 2.52
CA LEU A 62 -18.84 23.99 2.44
C LEU A 62 -18.18 23.22 1.27
N LEU A 63 -18.60 21.98 0.99
CA LEU A 63 -18.08 21.21 -0.14
C LEU A 63 -18.63 21.69 -1.49
N SER A 64 -19.74 22.43 -1.46
CA SER A 64 -20.32 23.04 -2.65
C SER A 64 -19.50 24.24 -3.16
N ASN A 65 -18.79 24.94 -2.28
CA ASN A 65 -17.83 26.00 -2.64
C ASN A 65 -16.48 25.44 -3.13
N LEU A 66 -16.09 24.23 -2.68
CA LEU A 66 -14.99 23.46 -3.25
C LEU A 66 -15.31 22.87 -4.64
N LYS A 67 -16.55 23.02 -5.17
CA LYS A 67 -16.95 22.51 -6.50
C LYS A 67 -16.13 23.10 -7.65
N THR A 68 -15.49 24.25 -7.48
CA THR A 68 -14.59 24.83 -8.50
C THR A 68 -13.33 23.98 -8.71
N GLN A 69 -12.97 23.11 -7.76
CA GLN A 69 -11.87 22.14 -7.86
C GLN A 69 -12.33 20.67 -7.97
N LYS A 70 -13.59 20.42 -8.37
CA LYS A 70 -14.20 19.07 -8.49
C LYS A 70 -13.31 18.02 -9.19
N VAL A 71 -12.60 18.42 -10.24
CA VAL A 71 -11.72 17.51 -11.01
C VAL A 71 -10.50 17.09 -10.20
N MET A 72 -9.88 18.02 -9.47
CA MET A 72 -8.71 17.73 -8.62
C MET A 72 -9.13 16.88 -7.41
N PHE A 73 -10.33 17.12 -6.87
CA PHE A 73 -10.85 16.39 -5.73
C PHE A 73 -11.26 14.94 -6.06
N ASN A 74 -11.91 14.72 -7.21
CA ASN A 74 -12.20 13.37 -7.70
C ASN A 74 -10.91 12.58 -7.97
N ASN A 75 -9.88 13.23 -8.51
CA ASN A 75 -8.57 12.59 -8.70
C ASN A 75 -7.93 12.15 -7.38
N ILE A 76 -8.04 12.95 -6.31
CA ILE A 76 -7.51 12.57 -5.00
C ILE A 76 -8.29 11.39 -4.42
N LEU A 77 -9.62 11.38 -4.54
CA LEU A 77 -10.44 10.26 -4.08
C LEU A 77 -10.12 8.97 -4.84
N ASP A 78 -9.89 9.02 -6.15
CA ASP A 78 -9.51 7.85 -6.91
C ASP A 78 -8.08 7.39 -6.60
N GLU A 79 -7.13 8.31 -6.37
CA GLU A 79 -5.79 7.98 -5.86
C GLU A 79 -5.85 7.32 -4.47
N ILE A 80 -6.72 7.80 -3.58
CA ILE A 80 -6.93 7.22 -2.25
C ILE A 80 -7.54 5.82 -2.34
N LYS A 81 -8.52 5.58 -3.22
CA LYS A 81 -9.08 4.23 -3.45
C LYS A 81 -8.03 3.26 -3.96
N HIS A 82 -7.23 3.67 -4.95
CA HIS A 82 -6.14 2.85 -5.47
C HIS A 82 -5.08 2.55 -4.42
N THR A 83 -4.79 3.53 -3.56
CA THR A 83 -3.93 3.35 -2.40
C THR A 83 -4.55 2.31 -1.47
N GLY A 84 -5.81 2.46 -1.05
CA GLY A 84 -6.51 1.49 -0.20
C GLY A 84 -6.50 0.06 -0.76
N PHE A 85 -6.74 -0.10 -2.06
CA PHE A 85 -6.66 -1.41 -2.73
C PHE A 85 -5.24 -2.02 -2.66
N ALA A 86 -4.20 -1.22 -2.91
CA ALA A 86 -2.81 -1.66 -2.81
C ALA A 86 -2.45 -2.06 -1.37
N LEU A 87 -2.96 -1.36 -0.35
CA LEU A 87 -2.75 -1.74 1.04
C LEU A 87 -3.45 -3.06 1.39
N ILE A 88 -4.71 -3.25 0.97
CA ILE A 88 -5.41 -4.53 1.16
C ILE A 88 -4.62 -5.66 0.50
N ALA A 89 -4.19 -5.47 -0.74
CA ALA A 89 -3.39 -6.47 -1.46
C ALA A 89 -2.07 -6.77 -0.73
N SER A 90 -1.41 -5.75 -0.18
CA SER A 90 -0.20 -5.94 0.63
C SER A 90 -0.49 -6.76 1.89
N CYS A 91 -1.55 -6.43 2.63
CA CYS A 91 -1.97 -7.14 3.84
C CYS A 91 -2.27 -8.61 3.55
N ILE A 92 -3.10 -8.89 2.53
CA ILE A 92 -3.47 -10.26 2.17
C ILE A 92 -2.22 -11.05 1.80
N SER A 93 -1.32 -10.48 0.98
CA SER A 93 -0.07 -11.14 0.58
C SER A 93 0.85 -11.43 1.78
N LEU A 94 0.98 -10.48 2.72
CA LEU A 94 1.78 -10.64 3.93
C LEU A 94 1.18 -11.70 4.87
N ILE A 95 -0.14 -11.66 5.10
CA ILE A 95 -0.84 -12.67 5.90
C ILE A 95 -0.69 -14.05 5.26
N SER A 96 -0.90 -14.17 3.95
CA SER A 96 -0.69 -15.43 3.23
C SER A 96 0.76 -15.90 3.35
N SER A 97 1.76 -15.01 3.32
CA SER A 97 3.17 -15.36 3.57
C SER A 97 3.40 -15.95 4.96
N MET A 98 2.66 -15.50 5.97
CA MET A 98 2.81 -15.96 7.36
C MET A 98 2.24 -17.36 7.57
N PHE A 99 1.19 -17.72 6.82
CA PHE A 99 0.51 -19.01 6.98
C PHE A 99 0.93 -20.07 5.96
N LEU A 100 1.72 -19.71 4.94
CA LEU A 100 2.23 -20.69 3.97
C LEU A 100 3.39 -21.51 4.55
N PRO A 101 3.36 -22.86 4.39
CA PRO A 101 4.45 -23.70 4.83
C PRO A 101 5.72 -23.41 4.01
N HIS A 102 6.87 -23.47 4.67
CA HIS A 102 8.21 -23.24 4.12
C HIS A 102 8.64 -24.37 3.17
N LYS A 103 7.87 -24.57 2.09
CA LYS A 103 8.10 -25.60 1.08
C LYS A 103 8.72 -24.97 -0.17
N LYS A 104 9.72 -25.66 -0.73
CA LYS A 104 10.32 -25.30 -2.02
C LYS A 104 9.28 -25.49 -3.12
N LEU A 105 9.18 -24.53 -4.03
CA LEU A 105 8.20 -24.54 -5.13
C LEU A 105 8.61 -25.54 -6.23
N LEU A 106 9.92 -25.72 -6.43
CA LEU A 106 10.53 -26.69 -7.33
C LEU A 106 11.79 -27.24 -6.66
N ASP A 107 12.01 -28.56 -6.66
CA ASP A 107 13.23 -29.18 -6.11
C ASP A 107 14.54 -28.64 -6.74
N ASN A 108 14.46 -28.02 -7.93
CA ASN A 108 15.60 -27.43 -8.65
C ASN A 108 15.80 -25.92 -8.43
N PHE A 109 14.89 -25.21 -7.76
CA PHE A 109 15.03 -23.77 -7.48
C PHE A 109 14.87 -23.53 -5.98
N ASP A 110 15.86 -22.88 -5.37
CA ASP A 110 15.88 -22.52 -3.95
C ASP A 110 14.91 -21.35 -3.61
N ILE A 111 13.87 -21.17 -4.45
CA ILE A 111 12.86 -20.13 -4.31
C ILE A 111 11.72 -20.67 -3.46
N LYS A 112 11.56 -20.08 -2.28
CA LYS A 112 10.51 -20.42 -1.33
C LYS A 112 9.29 -19.52 -1.54
N ILE A 113 8.10 -20.12 -1.59
CA ILE A 113 6.84 -19.42 -1.94
C ILE A 113 6.52 -18.30 -0.95
N ASP A 114 6.78 -18.55 0.33
CA ASP A 114 6.62 -17.61 1.42
C ASP A 114 7.51 -16.38 1.24
N VAL A 115 8.77 -16.53 0.83
CA VAL A 115 9.65 -15.38 0.54
C VAL A 115 9.13 -14.57 -0.66
N LEU A 116 8.55 -15.24 -1.67
CA LEU A 116 7.99 -14.56 -2.84
C LEU A 116 6.75 -13.73 -2.46
N LEU A 117 5.85 -14.29 -1.64
CA LEU A 117 4.67 -13.58 -1.14
C LEU A 117 5.03 -12.45 -0.18
N LEU A 118 6.07 -12.63 0.64
CA LEU A 118 6.61 -11.57 1.50
C LEU A 118 7.09 -10.39 0.64
N ASN A 119 7.92 -10.65 -0.37
CA ASN A 119 8.45 -9.62 -1.27
C ASN A 119 7.34 -8.94 -2.08
N LEU A 120 6.34 -9.69 -2.53
CA LEU A 120 5.19 -9.15 -3.23
C LEU A 120 4.36 -8.23 -2.32
N GLY A 121 4.09 -8.66 -1.08
CA GLY A 121 3.42 -7.85 -0.08
C GLY A 121 4.20 -6.58 0.26
N PHE A 122 5.52 -6.67 0.40
CA PHE A 122 6.39 -5.53 0.66
C PHE A 122 6.42 -4.52 -0.51
N SER A 123 6.46 -5.01 -1.75
CA SER A 123 6.38 -4.16 -2.94
C SER A 123 5.08 -3.36 -2.99
N PHE A 124 3.94 -4.01 -2.70
CA PHE A 124 2.65 -3.33 -2.60
C PHE A 124 2.61 -2.32 -1.46
N LEU A 125 3.21 -2.63 -0.30
CA LEU A 125 3.31 -1.73 0.85
C LEU A 125 4.10 -0.45 0.50
N ILE A 126 5.27 -0.57 -0.12
CA ILE A 126 6.08 0.58 -0.54
C ILE A 126 5.33 1.42 -1.56
N SER A 127 4.73 0.77 -2.56
CA SER A 127 3.95 1.44 -3.59
C SER A 127 2.80 2.25 -2.98
N ALA A 128 2.10 1.64 -2.03
CA ALA A 128 1.04 2.26 -1.24
C ALA A 128 1.53 3.46 -0.44
N LEU A 129 2.66 3.36 0.27
CA LEU A 129 3.25 4.44 1.05
C LEU A 129 3.61 5.65 0.19
N ILE A 130 4.23 5.43 -0.97
CA ILE A 130 4.60 6.50 -1.90
C ILE A 130 3.33 7.18 -2.44
N LEU A 131 2.34 6.39 -2.86
CA LEU A 131 1.09 6.91 -3.40
C LEU A 131 0.31 7.71 -2.34
N PHE A 132 0.28 7.21 -1.10
CA PHE A 132 -0.28 7.88 0.05
C PHE A 132 0.43 9.22 0.32
N ALA A 133 1.76 9.23 0.37
CA ALA A 133 2.54 10.44 0.63
C ALA A 133 2.32 11.52 -0.46
N LEU A 134 2.26 11.13 -1.73
CA LEU A 134 1.97 12.05 -2.83
C LEU A 134 0.54 12.61 -2.74
N SER A 135 -0.44 11.76 -2.42
CA SER A 135 -1.83 12.16 -2.25
C SER A 135 -1.99 13.12 -1.06
N TRP A 136 -1.32 12.82 0.05
CA TRP A 136 -1.29 13.66 1.24
C TRP A 136 -0.67 15.03 0.96
N ARG A 137 0.44 15.08 0.23
CA ARG A 137 1.09 16.35 -0.14
C ARG A 137 0.17 17.23 -0.98
N LYS A 138 -0.56 16.67 -1.95
CA LYS A 138 -1.55 17.42 -2.75
C LYS A 138 -2.68 17.94 -1.85
N PHE A 139 -3.16 17.10 -0.95
CA PHE A 139 -4.20 17.48 -0.01
C PHE A 139 -3.78 18.64 0.90
N THR A 140 -2.57 18.61 1.46
CA THR A 140 -2.02 19.70 2.27
C THR A 140 -1.89 21.00 1.49
N ILE A 141 -1.50 20.95 0.21
CA ILE A 141 -1.40 22.14 -0.65
C ILE A 141 -2.78 22.76 -0.88
N ILE A 142 -3.81 21.95 -1.10
CA ILE A 142 -5.18 22.43 -1.30
C ILE A 142 -5.70 23.13 -0.05
N ILE A 143 -5.49 22.54 1.14
CA ILE A 143 -5.88 23.18 2.41
C ILE A 143 -5.15 24.50 2.62
N LYS A 144 -3.84 24.55 2.35
CA LYS A 144 -3.04 25.77 2.57
C LYS A 144 -3.42 26.93 1.64
N ASN A 145 -3.94 26.62 0.45
CA ASN A 145 -4.37 27.61 -0.55
C ASN A 145 -5.88 27.89 -0.54
N SER A 146 -6.64 27.30 0.40
CA SER A 146 -8.06 27.57 0.63
C SER A 146 -8.25 28.52 1.80
#